data_AF-A0A1V4Z071-F1
#
_entry.id   AF-A0A1V4Z071-F1
#
_cell.length_a   1.000
_cell.length_b   1.000
_cell.length_c   1.000
_cell.angle_alpha   90.00
_cell.angle_beta   90.00
_cell.angle_gamma   90.00
#
_symmetry.space_group_name_H-M   'P 1'
#
loop_
_entity.id
_entity.type
_entity.pdbx_description
1 polymer ?
#
loop_
_entity_poly.entity_id
_entity_poly.type
_entity_poly.pdbx_seq_one_letter_code
_entity_poly.pdbx_strand_id
1 'polypeptide(L)'
;MLVIASIVVVLAIAVAGCTGSAPEGGTGLSKQDAYLNAYCTGMDYHSRAQDYFSNGTIAWESGDFRKAVAEYANASMDYDAAANVYGEMARYAASPGDGAFGDSLRGCAFNLSRASDSFMNAAIALEENDTDKAYGLFEEGQSYVNDSDMMLDRCIALTPEWLLNLTSG
;
A
#
# COMPACT_ATOMS: atom_id res chain seq x y z
N MET A 1 -18.54 -14.51 21.14
CA MET A 1 -18.10 -14.36 19.74
C MET A 1 -16.60 -14.58 19.73
N LEU A 2 -16.14 -15.63 19.04
CA LEU A 2 -14.72 -15.95 18.93
C LEU A 2 -14.06 -14.93 17.98
N VAL A 3 -13.18 -14.09 18.53
CA VAL A 3 -12.26 -13.28 17.73
C VAL A 3 -11.16 -14.23 17.25
N ILE A 4 -11.21 -14.62 15.98
CA ILE A 4 -10.12 -15.36 15.34
C ILE A 4 -8.98 -14.35 15.15
N ALA A 5 -8.06 -14.33 16.11
CA ALA A 5 -6.77 -13.70 15.97
C ALA A 5 -5.97 -14.47 14.92
N SER A 6 -6.11 -14.08 13.66
CA SER A 6 -5.23 -14.54 12.59
C SER A 6 -3.85 -13.93 12.82
N ILE A 7 -2.99 -14.69 13.48
CA ILE A 7 -1.56 -14.45 13.61
C ILE A 7 -0.99 -14.49 12.19
N VAL A 8 -0.80 -13.31 11.60
CA VAL A 8 0.05 -13.15 10.42
C VAL A 8 1.47 -13.41 10.90
N VAL A 9 1.96 -14.62 10.63
CA VAL A 9 3.38 -14.93 10.72
C VAL A 9 4.06 -14.15 9.62
N VAL A 10 4.41 -12.89 9.92
CA VAL A 10 5.32 -12.06 9.13
C VAL A 10 6.60 -12.87 9.04
N LEU A 11 6.84 -13.46 7.87
CA LEU A 11 8.09 -14.13 7.57
C LEU A 11 9.15 -13.03 7.53
N ALA A 12 9.82 -12.86 8.67
CA ALA A 12 10.97 -12.00 8.86
C ALA A 12 12.16 -12.54 8.04
N ILE A 13 12.09 -12.40 6.72
CA ILE A 13 13.26 -12.51 5.84
C ILE A 13 13.77 -11.07 5.66
N ALA A 14 14.62 -10.68 6.59
CA ALA A 14 15.60 -9.60 6.48
C ALA A 14 15.10 -8.22 6.01
N VAL A 15 14.32 -7.52 6.86
CA VAL A 15 14.26 -6.04 6.90
C VAL A 15 15.46 -5.47 7.69
N ALA A 16 16.62 -6.13 7.60
CA ALA A 16 17.83 -5.70 8.28
C ALA A 16 18.70 -4.89 7.30
N GLY A 17 18.38 -3.59 7.17
CA GLY A 17 19.31 -2.60 6.62
C GLY A 17 18.94 -1.98 5.27
N CYS A 18 17.78 -1.35 5.14
CA CYS A 18 17.54 -0.38 4.06
C CYS A 18 17.92 1.03 4.51
N THR A 19 19.22 1.29 4.72
CA THR A 19 19.77 2.66 4.89
C THR A 19 20.98 2.90 3.97
N GLY A 20 21.00 2.28 2.80
CA GLY A 20 22.03 2.51 1.80
C GLY A 20 21.60 3.60 0.82
N SER A 21 22.23 4.76 0.89
CA SER A 21 22.22 5.75 -0.19
C SER A 21 22.68 5.08 -1.49
N ALA A 22 21.96 5.33 -2.59
CA ALA A 22 22.30 4.79 -3.90
C ALA A 22 23.77 5.09 -4.27
N PRO A 23 24.55 4.11 -4.77
CA PRO A 23 25.87 4.40 -5.29
C PRO A 23 25.75 5.20 -6.59
N GLU A 24 26.42 6.35 -6.64
CA GLU A 24 26.55 7.16 -7.85
C GLU A 24 27.48 6.45 -8.85
N GLY A 25 26.93 6.06 -10.01
CA GLY A 25 27.71 5.75 -11.21
C GLY A 25 27.55 4.33 -11.75
N GLY A 26 26.67 4.19 -12.74
CA GLY A 26 26.55 3.01 -13.59
C GLY A 26 25.20 3.01 -14.29
N THR A 27 25.18 3.06 -15.61
CA THR A 27 23.98 3.16 -16.47
C THR A 27 23.14 1.87 -16.49
N GLY A 28 22.72 1.40 -15.32
CA GLY A 28 22.00 0.16 -15.12
C GLY A 28 22.08 -0.30 -13.68
N LEU A 29 21.36 0.37 -12.77
CA LEU A 29 20.79 -0.33 -11.62
C LEU A 29 20.11 -1.58 -12.18
N SER A 30 20.45 -2.76 -11.68
CA SER A 30 19.84 -3.98 -12.20
C SER A 30 18.31 -3.82 -12.10
N LYS A 31 17.56 -4.34 -13.06
CA LYS A 31 16.08 -4.34 -13.02
C LYS A 31 15.53 -4.82 -11.65
N GLN A 32 16.32 -5.65 -10.97
CA GLN A 32 16.11 -6.12 -9.60
C GLN A 32 16.26 -5.02 -8.55
N ASP A 33 17.36 -4.26 -8.54
CA ASP A 33 17.56 -3.15 -7.57
C ASP A 33 16.46 -2.08 -7.71
N ALA A 34 16.08 -1.77 -8.95
CA ALA A 34 14.98 -0.85 -9.23
C ALA A 34 13.64 -1.37 -8.70
N TYR A 35 13.37 -2.68 -8.87
CA TYR A 35 12.19 -3.32 -8.31
C TYR A 35 12.20 -3.29 -6.78
N LEU A 36 13.31 -3.68 -6.14
CA LEU A 36 13.39 -3.76 -4.68
C LEU A 36 13.23 -2.38 -4.04
N ASN A 37 13.86 -1.35 -4.62
CA ASN A 37 13.69 0.02 -4.17
C ASN A 37 12.22 0.46 -4.27
N ALA A 38 11.57 0.22 -5.41
CA ALA A 38 10.17 0.56 -5.59
C ALA A 38 9.26 -0.24 -4.62
N TYR A 39 9.55 -1.52 -4.37
CA TYR A 39 8.82 -2.30 -3.36
C TYR A 39 8.92 -1.68 -1.97
N CYS A 40 10.14 -1.37 -1.52
CA CYS A 40 10.36 -0.76 -0.22
C CYS A 40 9.68 0.60 -0.11
N THR A 41 9.78 1.44 -1.14
CA THR A 41 9.10 2.75 -1.19
C THR A 41 7.59 2.62 -1.16
N GLY A 42 7.01 1.70 -1.95
CA GLY A 42 5.57 1.46 -1.99
C GLY A 42 5.04 0.97 -0.64
N MET A 43 5.77 0.05 0.01
CA MET A 43 5.44 -0.45 1.35
C MET A 43 5.54 0.64 2.43
N ASP A 44 6.52 1.54 2.34
CA ASP A 44 6.63 2.67 3.28
C ASP A 44 5.41 3.60 3.18
N TYR A 45 5.03 3.99 1.96
CA TYR A 45 3.80 4.76 1.72
C TYR A 45 2.55 4.02 2.23
N HIS A 46 2.41 2.74 1.89
CA HIS A 46 1.27 1.93 2.30
C HIS A 46 1.17 1.85 3.84
N SER A 47 2.26 1.52 4.53
CA SER A 47 2.28 1.42 5.99
C SER A 47 1.91 2.75 6.66
N ARG A 48 2.45 3.87 6.18
CA ARG A 48 2.08 5.19 6.72
C ARG A 48 0.61 5.52 6.47
N ALA A 49 0.07 5.16 5.30
CA ALA A 49 -1.34 5.35 5.01
C ALA A 49 -2.25 4.58 5.98
N GLN A 50 -1.88 3.34 6.34
CA GLN A 50 -2.59 2.55 7.35
C GLN A 50 -2.50 3.19 8.75
N ASP A 51 -1.33 3.71 9.14
CA ASP A 51 -1.17 4.43 10.41
C ASP A 51 -2.05 5.69 10.47
N TYR A 52 -2.05 6.48 9.38
CA TYR A 52 -2.92 7.66 9.26
C TYR A 52 -4.40 7.26 9.34
N PHE A 53 -4.82 6.22 8.64
CA PHE A 53 -6.20 5.74 8.71
C PHE A 53 -6.60 5.31 10.13
N SER A 54 -5.73 4.56 10.81
CA SER A 54 -5.95 4.15 12.21
C SER A 54 -6.06 5.35 13.14
N ASN A 55 -5.16 6.34 12.99
CA ASN A 55 -5.20 7.57 13.77
C ASN A 55 -6.46 8.40 13.50
N GLY A 56 -6.93 8.45 12.25
CA GLY A 56 -8.18 9.09 11.85
C GLY A 56 -9.40 8.44 12.48
N THR A 57 -9.41 7.10 12.54
CA THR A 57 -10.46 6.31 13.19
C THR A 57 -10.51 6.60 14.69
N ILE A 58 -9.37 6.60 15.38
CA ILE A 58 -9.28 6.96 16.80
C ILE A 58 -9.76 8.40 17.03
N ALA A 59 -9.37 9.33 16.17
CA ALA A 59 -9.80 10.72 16.26
C ALA A 59 -11.32 10.86 16.09
N TRP A 60 -11.91 10.16 15.11
CA TRP A 60 -13.36 10.10 14.92
C TRP A 60 -14.05 9.57 16.18
N GLU A 61 -13.63 8.42 16.70
CA GLU A 61 -14.24 7.77 17.87
C GLU A 61 -14.18 8.63 19.13
N SER A 62 -13.13 9.46 19.25
CA SER A 62 -12.99 10.43 20.34
C SER A 62 -13.73 11.75 20.11
N GLY A 63 -14.38 11.93 18.95
CA GLY A 63 -15.11 13.15 18.56
C GLY A 63 -14.23 14.30 18.08
N ASP A 64 -12.92 14.07 17.88
CA ASP A 64 -12.01 15.04 17.28
C ASP A 64 -12.09 14.98 15.74
N PHE A 65 -13.22 15.44 15.19
CA PHE A 65 -13.48 15.38 13.76
C PHE A 65 -12.47 16.18 12.92
N ARG A 66 -11.91 17.26 13.48
CA ARG A 66 -10.88 18.04 12.79
C ARG A 66 -9.61 17.21 12.60
N LYS A 67 -9.18 16.49 13.63
CA LYS A 67 -8.06 15.57 13.49
C LYS A 67 -8.42 14.42 12.57
N ALA A 68 -9.62 13.84 12.69
CA ALA A 68 -10.06 12.74 11.82
C ALA A 68 -9.94 13.10 10.33
N VAL A 69 -10.47 14.27 9.93
CA VAL A 69 -10.35 14.79 8.56
C VAL A 69 -8.89 14.85 8.09
N ALA A 70 -8.01 15.44 8.92
CA ALA A 70 -6.60 15.59 8.55
C ALA A 70 -5.90 14.23 8.36
N GLU A 71 -6.15 13.29 9.27
CA GLU A 71 -5.57 11.95 9.21
C GLU A 71 -6.09 11.16 7.99
N TYR A 72 -7.38 11.25 7.66
CA TYR A 72 -7.92 10.60 6.47
C TYR A 72 -7.45 11.22 5.15
N ALA A 73 -7.26 12.53 5.11
CA ALA A 73 -6.64 13.20 3.97
C ALA A 73 -5.18 12.75 3.77
N ASN A 74 -4.42 12.61 4.87
CA ASN A 74 -3.05 12.08 4.82
C ASN A 74 -3.02 10.61 4.35
N ALA A 75 -3.96 9.78 4.84
CA ALA A 75 -4.10 8.40 4.39
C ALA A 75 -4.38 8.34 2.88
N SER A 76 -5.28 9.18 2.37
CA SER A 76 -5.54 9.29 0.92
C SER A 76 -4.26 9.61 0.14
N MET A 77 -3.51 10.63 0.56
CA MET A 77 -2.28 11.03 -0.14
C MET A 77 -1.23 9.90 -0.19
N ASP A 78 -1.01 9.21 0.93
CA ASP A 78 -0.02 8.12 0.98
C ASP A 78 -0.52 6.85 0.27
N TYR A 79 -1.82 6.55 0.27
CA TYR A 79 -2.38 5.46 -0.56
C TYR A 79 -2.24 5.74 -2.06
N ASP A 80 -2.44 6.98 -2.50
CA ASP A 80 -2.20 7.36 -3.90
C ASP A 80 -0.70 7.26 -4.26
N ALA A 81 0.19 7.70 -3.37
CA ALA A 81 1.63 7.53 -3.56
C ALA A 81 2.02 6.04 -3.67
N ALA A 82 1.49 5.18 -2.80
CA ALA A 82 1.67 3.73 -2.87
C ALA A 82 1.13 3.15 -4.19
N ALA A 83 -0.06 3.57 -4.62
CA ALA A 83 -0.67 3.16 -5.88
C ALA A 83 0.22 3.48 -7.08
N ASN A 84 0.75 4.70 -7.14
CA ASN A 84 1.66 5.12 -8.20
C ASN A 84 2.92 4.25 -8.24
N VAL A 85 3.53 3.99 -7.07
CA VAL A 85 4.73 3.15 -6.98
C VAL A 85 4.44 1.71 -7.41
N TYR A 86 3.36 1.08 -6.93
CA TYR A 86 3.00 -0.28 -7.34
C TYR A 86 2.64 -0.37 -8.83
N GLY A 87 2.02 0.66 -9.39
CA GLY A 87 1.75 0.78 -10.83
C GLY A 87 3.03 0.84 -11.66
N GLU A 88 4.05 1.56 -11.19
CA GLU A 88 5.38 1.56 -11.81
C GLU A 88 6.09 0.22 -11.67
N MET A 89 6.01 -0.40 -10.49
CA MET A 89 6.59 -1.72 -10.24
C MET A 89 6.07 -2.79 -11.18
N ALA A 90 4.77 -2.74 -11.50
CA ALA A 90 4.14 -3.67 -12.44
C ALA A 90 4.75 -3.61 -13.85
N ARG A 91 5.49 -2.54 -14.20
CA ARG A 91 6.21 -2.44 -15.49
C ARG A 91 7.47 -3.30 -15.52
N TYR A 92 8.04 -3.65 -14.36
CA TYR A 92 9.17 -4.57 -14.29
C TYR A 92 8.75 -6.03 -14.52
N ALA A 93 7.47 -6.37 -14.38
CA ALA A 93 6.89 -7.65 -14.77
C ALA A 93 6.72 -7.77 -16.30
N ALA A 94 7.84 -7.70 -17.04
CA ALA A 94 7.86 -7.57 -18.50
C ALA A 94 7.94 -8.91 -19.26
N SER A 95 8.24 -10.01 -18.54
CA SER A 95 8.36 -11.34 -19.14
C SER A 95 6.96 -11.99 -19.23
N PRO A 96 6.65 -12.80 -20.26
CA PRO A 96 5.37 -13.52 -20.33
C PRO A 96 5.09 -14.40 -19.10
N GLY A 97 6.13 -14.91 -18.43
CA GLY A 97 6.03 -15.66 -17.18
C GLY A 97 5.68 -14.81 -15.94
N ASP A 98 5.84 -13.49 -16.01
CA ASP A 98 5.59 -12.56 -14.90
C ASP A 98 4.18 -11.96 -14.95
N GLY A 99 3.36 -12.34 -15.94
CA GLY A 99 2.08 -11.68 -16.23
C GLY A 99 1.14 -11.62 -15.02
N ALA A 100 0.94 -12.74 -14.32
CA ALA A 100 0.07 -12.81 -13.15
C ALA A 100 0.57 -11.96 -11.97
N PHE A 101 1.89 -11.84 -11.81
CA PHE A 101 2.53 -10.99 -10.82
C PHE A 101 2.33 -9.50 -11.16
N GLY A 102 2.59 -9.12 -12.41
CA GLY A 102 2.35 -7.75 -12.89
C GLY A 102 0.88 -7.34 -12.82
N ASP A 103 -0.04 -8.24 -13.13
CA ASP A 103 -1.48 -7.98 -13.04
C ASP A 103 -1.94 -7.82 -11.59
N SER A 104 -1.36 -8.59 -10.66
CA SER A 104 -1.65 -8.44 -9.23
C SER A 104 -1.16 -7.09 -8.69
N LEU A 105 0.04 -6.64 -9.10
CA LEU A 105 0.55 -5.30 -8.76
C LEU A 105 -0.33 -4.17 -9.32
N ARG A 106 -0.81 -4.32 -10.57
CA ARG A 106 -1.76 -3.34 -11.16
C ARG A 106 -3.10 -3.34 -10.43
N GLY A 107 -3.60 -4.50 -10.04
CA GLY A 107 -4.82 -4.63 -9.25
C GLY A 107 -4.70 -3.98 -7.88
N CYS A 108 -3.56 -4.23 -7.20
CA CYS A 108 -3.19 -3.56 -5.95
C CYS A 108 -3.18 -2.03 -6.12
N ALA A 109 -2.44 -1.52 -7.10
CA ALA A 109 -2.38 -0.09 -7.40
C ALA A 109 -3.77 0.52 -7.69
N PHE A 110 -4.57 -0.15 -8.50
CA PHE A 110 -5.93 0.31 -8.84
C PHE A 110 -6.81 0.41 -7.59
N ASN A 111 -6.78 -0.60 -6.72
CA ASN A 111 -7.56 -0.59 -5.49
C ASN A 111 -7.09 0.50 -4.52
N LEU A 112 -5.78 0.72 -4.36
CA LEU A 112 -5.29 1.81 -3.51
C LEU A 112 -5.66 3.20 -4.03
N SER A 113 -5.65 3.40 -5.36
CA SER A 113 -6.12 4.65 -5.96
C SER A 113 -7.60 4.89 -5.64
N ARG A 114 -8.44 3.86 -5.71
CA ARG A 114 -9.85 3.96 -5.31
C ARG A 114 -10.02 4.19 -3.81
N ALA A 115 -9.21 3.53 -2.98
CA ALA A 115 -9.20 3.77 -1.53
C ALA A 115 -8.87 5.24 -1.22
N SER A 116 -7.87 5.79 -1.90
CA SER A 116 -7.50 7.19 -1.79
C SER A 116 -8.68 8.13 -2.09
N ASP A 117 -9.36 7.92 -3.22
CA ASP A 117 -10.55 8.70 -3.59
C ASP A 117 -11.64 8.59 -2.52
N SER A 118 -11.93 7.39 -2.04
CA SER A 118 -12.93 7.16 -0.98
C SER A 118 -12.57 7.90 0.31
N PHE A 119 -11.33 7.82 0.78
CA PHE A 119 -10.90 8.49 2.01
C PHE A 119 -10.89 10.01 1.88
N MET A 120 -10.48 10.57 0.74
CA MET A 120 -10.58 12.00 0.49
C MET A 120 -12.04 12.47 0.50
N ASN A 121 -12.93 11.75 -0.18
CA ASN A 121 -14.35 12.08 -0.19
C ASN A 121 -14.98 11.94 1.20
N ALA A 122 -14.52 10.98 2.01
CA ALA A 122 -14.98 10.81 3.38
C ALA A 122 -14.51 11.96 4.28
N ALA A 123 -13.27 12.44 4.10
CA ALA A 123 -12.76 13.63 4.77
C ALA A 123 -13.57 14.89 4.40
N ILE A 124 -13.90 15.07 3.12
CA ILE A 124 -14.76 16.18 2.66
C ILE A 124 -16.16 16.09 3.28
N ALA A 125 -16.78 14.91 3.26
CA ALA A 125 -18.11 14.72 3.87
C ALA A 125 -18.11 15.02 5.37
N LEU A 126 -17.05 14.64 6.08
CA LEU A 126 -16.83 15.01 7.48
C LEU A 126 -16.74 16.53 7.69
N GLU A 127 -16.00 17.25 6.85
CA GLU A 127 -15.92 18.72 6.90
C GLU A 127 -17.30 19.37 6.69
N GLU A 128 -18.14 18.75 5.87
CA GLU A 128 -19.52 19.16 5.62
C GLU A 128 -20.50 18.74 6.74
N ASN A 129 -20.02 18.07 7.79
CA ASN A 129 -20.82 17.45 8.87
C ASN A 129 -21.81 16.38 8.39
N ASP A 130 -21.54 15.73 7.26
CA ASP A 130 -22.31 14.60 6.75
C ASP A 130 -21.66 13.27 7.20
N THR A 131 -21.86 12.94 8.48
CA THR A 131 -21.21 11.78 9.12
C THR A 131 -21.66 10.45 8.54
N ASP A 132 -22.91 10.34 8.09
CA ASP A 132 -23.45 9.10 7.52
C ASP A 132 -22.81 8.81 6.16
N LYS A 133 -22.70 9.82 5.30
CA LYS A 133 -21.99 9.71 4.02
C LYS A 133 -20.51 9.43 4.23
N ALA A 134 -19.87 10.13 5.18
CA ALA A 134 -18.47 9.92 5.48
C ALA A 134 -18.22 8.47 5.93
N TYR A 135 -19.05 7.94 6.83
CA TYR A 135 -18.97 6.55 7.29
C TYR A 135 -19.08 5.54 6.13
N GLY A 136 -20.05 5.71 5.21
CA GLY A 136 -20.17 4.83 4.04
C GLY A 136 -18.94 4.87 3.12
N LEU A 137 -18.36 6.05 2.91
CA LEU A 137 -17.13 6.20 2.12
C LEU A 137 -15.91 5.59 2.82
N PHE A 138 -15.86 5.62 4.16
CA PHE A 138 -14.81 4.92 4.93
C PHE A 138 -14.88 3.41 4.76
N GLU A 139 -16.06 2.82 4.91
CA GLU A 139 -16.24 1.37 4.71
C GLU A 139 -15.88 0.95 3.29
N GLU A 140 -16.25 1.77 2.30
CA GLU A 140 -15.87 1.54 0.90
C GLU A 140 -14.35 1.61 0.70
N GLY A 141 -13.70 2.66 1.21
CA GLY A 141 -12.25 2.84 1.12
C GLY A 141 -11.49 1.69 1.77
N GLN A 142 -11.91 1.26 2.97
CA GLN A 142 -11.31 0.11 3.66
C GLN A 142 -11.51 -1.19 2.90
N SER A 143 -12.65 -1.39 2.23
CA SER A 143 -12.85 -2.54 1.37
C SER A 143 -11.82 -2.58 0.23
N TYR A 144 -11.52 -1.44 -0.39
CA TYR A 144 -10.47 -1.38 -1.42
C TYR A 144 -9.07 -1.62 -0.87
N VAL A 145 -8.75 -1.13 0.34
CA VAL A 145 -7.48 -1.46 1.00
C VAL A 145 -7.36 -2.97 1.22
N ASN A 146 -8.40 -3.62 1.73
CA ASN A 146 -8.39 -5.07 1.95
C ASN A 146 -8.20 -5.84 0.62
N ASP A 147 -8.90 -5.43 -0.44
CA ASP A 147 -8.72 -6.05 -1.76
C ASP A 147 -7.31 -5.81 -2.33
N SER A 148 -6.71 -4.64 -2.05
CA SER A 148 -5.32 -4.34 -2.40
C SER A 148 -4.34 -5.25 -1.67
N ASP A 149 -4.50 -5.41 -0.36
CA ASP A 149 -3.64 -6.28 0.47
C ASP A 149 -3.69 -7.72 -0.03
N MET A 150 -4.87 -8.23 -0.36
CA MET A 150 -5.01 -9.55 -0.97
C MET A 150 -4.24 -9.68 -2.29
N MET A 151 -4.19 -8.63 -3.11
CA MET A 151 -3.43 -8.64 -4.37
C MET A 151 -1.93 -8.54 -4.12
N LEU A 152 -1.51 -7.76 -3.12
CA LEU A 152 -0.11 -7.66 -2.71
C LEU A 152 0.41 -8.99 -2.16
N ASP A 153 -0.37 -9.68 -1.31
CA ASP A 153 -0.06 -11.03 -0.82
C ASP A 153 0.09 -12.04 -1.97
N ARG A 154 -0.77 -11.92 -3.00
CA ARG A 154 -0.63 -12.73 -4.21
C ARG A 154 0.66 -12.42 -4.97
N CYS A 155 1.13 -11.17 -4.99
CA CYS A 155 2.41 -10.83 -5.60
C CYS A 155 3.57 -11.55 -4.91
N ILE A 156 3.55 -11.68 -3.58
CA ILE A 156 4.56 -12.42 -2.81
C ILE A 156 4.56 -13.89 -3.26
N ALA A 157 3.39 -14.52 -3.38
CA ALA A 157 3.27 -15.91 -3.83
C ALA A 157 3.69 -16.12 -5.30
N LEU A 158 3.54 -15.11 -6.14
CA LEU A 158 3.86 -15.12 -7.57
C LEU A 158 5.26 -14.55 -7.87
N THR A 159 6.10 -14.39 -6.86
CA THR A 159 7.41 -13.75 -7.00
C THR A 159 8.23 -14.42 -8.11
N PRO A 160 8.62 -13.68 -9.17
CA PRO A 160 9.40 -14.24 -10.27
C PRO A 160 10.78 -14.74 -9.85
N GLU A 161 11.30 -15.78 -10.53
CA GLU A 161 12.63 -16.35 -10.25
C GLU A 161 13.76 -15.33 -10.35
N TRP A 162 13.65 -14.37 -11.29
CA TRP A 162 14.64 -13.32 -11.42
C TRP A 162 14.72 -12.43 -10.17
N LEU A 163 13.69 -12.36 -9.34
CA LEU A 163 13.72 -11.64 -8.07
C LEU A 163 14.28 -12.50 -6.92
N LEU A 164 14.11 -13.83 -6.98
CA LEU A 164 14.54 -14.76 -5.93
C LEU A 164 16.06 -15.00 -5.88
N ASN A 165 16.77 -14.84 -7.01
CA ASN A 165 18.20 -15.17 -7.11
C ASN A 165 19.16 -14.20 -6.38
N LEU A 166 18.65 -13.25 -5.58
CA LEU A 166 19.44 -12.33 -4.74
C LEU A 166 19.93 -12.95 -3.43
N THR A 167 19.28 -14.00 -2.90
CA THR A 167 19.65 -14.57 -1.58
C THR A 167 20.75 -15.63 -1.63
N SER A 168 21.28 -15.95 -2.81
CA SER A 168 22.26 -17.02 -3.04
C SER A 168 23.61 -16.55 -3.59
N GLY A 169 23.83 -15.24 -3.70
CA GLY A 169 25.08 -14.62 -4.16
C GLY A 169 25.87 -14.00 -3.02
#